data_AF-A0A5N7MN56-F1
#
_entry.id   AF-A0A5N7MN56-F1
#
_cell.length_a   1.000
_cell.length_b   1.000
_cell.length_c   1.000
_cell.angle_alpha   90.00
_cell.angle_beta   90.00
_cell.angle_gamma   90.00
#
_symmetry.space_group_name_H-M   'P 1'
#
loop_
_entity.id
_entity.type
_entity.pdbx_description
1 polymer ?
#
loop_
_entity_poly.entity_id
_entity_poly.type
_entity_poly.pdbx_seq_one_letter_code
_entity_poly.pdbx_strand_id
1 'polypeptide(L)'
;MKPSTDITRLIEIMAALRTPGTGCPWDLEQDFASIAPYTLEEAYEVVDAIERGDLADLRDELGDLLLQVVFHARMAEEQGAFAFPDVVEAITRKLIRRHPHVFGNTEDLSPEEVKNLWDSIKSEEKAERRAAREKLGQLPEAHEAGFLGGIPTALPALTRAQKLTAKAAKVGFDWPEAVQVIDKIHEELEEVKEASSSGARDRIEDEIGDLLFSVTNLARHFGIDSERALRRTNAKFERRFKAIELALGEQDRSLDEASLEEMEELWVAAKLTEREPGPSS
;
A
#
# COMPACT_ATOMS: atom_id res chain seq x y z
N MET A 1 -14.98 5.37 31.98
CA MET A 1 -13.66 5.92 31.60
C MET A 1 -13.83 7.30 30.97
N LYS A 2 -12.78 8.14 30.90
CA LYS A 2 -12.77 9.42 30.17
C LYS A 2 -11.68 9.39 29.09
N PRO A 3 -11.85 10.08 27.94
CA PRO A 3 -10.79 10.23 26.94
C PRO A 3 -9.51 10.84 27.52
N SER A 4 -8.35 10.49 26.94
CA SER A 4 -7.02 10.93 27.38
C SER A 4 -6.06 11.03 26.20
N THR A 5 -5.02 11.85 26.33
CA THR A 5 -3.89 11.91 25.39
C THR A 5 -2.82 10.85 25.66
N ASP A 6 -2.97 10.06 26.73
CA ASP A 6 -2.06 9.00 27.13
C ASP A 6 -2.45 7.67 26.47
N ILE A 7 -1.49 7.04 25.78
CA ILE A 7 -1.67 5.73 25.11
C ILE A 7 -2.17 4.65 26.08
N THR A 8 -1.83 4.74 27.36
CA THR A 8 -2.29 3.82 28.40
C THR A 8 -3.81 3.76 28.46
N ARG A 9 -4.49 4.89 28.20
CA ARG A 9 -5.96 4.93 28.17
C ARG A 9 -6.54 4.08 27.04
N LEU A 10 -5.92 4.10 25.86
CA LEU A 10 -6.39 3.30 24.72
C LEU A 10 -6.22 1.81 25.00
N ILE A 11 -5.08 1.43 25.59
CA ILE A 11 -4.80 0.05 26.03
C ILE A 11 -5.83 -0.42 27.07
N GLU A 12 -6.12 0.42 28.08
CA GLU A 12 -7.16 0.15 29.10
C GLU A 12 -8.55 -0.04 28.49
N ILE A 13 -8.92 0.81 27.52
CA ILE A 13 -10.20 0.71 26.82
C ILE A 13 -10.28 -0.62 26.06
N MET A 14 -9.26 -0.96 25.27
CA MET A 14 -9.24 -2.22 24.52
C MET A 14 -9.30 -3.44 25.43
N ALA A 15 -8.57 -3.43 26.55
CA ALA A 15 -8.64 -4.49 27.55
C ALA A 15 -10.06 -4.63 28.13
N ALA A 16 -10.74 -3.52 28.43
CA ALA A 16 -12.12 -3.54 28.92
C ALA A 16 -13.11 -4.07 27.86
N LEU A 17 -12.95 -3.64 26.60
CA LEU A 17 -13.78 -4.11 25.47
C LEU A 17 -13.64 -5.62 25.26
N ARG A 18 -12.45 -6.18 25.47
CA ARG A 18 -12.18 -7.61 25.32
C ARG A 18 -12.18 -8.40 26.63
N THR A 19 -12.71 -7.84 27.73
CA THR A 19 -12.82 -8.59 29.00
C THR A 19 -14.01 -9.57 28.94
N PRO A 20 -13.81 -10.89 29.12
CA PRO A 20 -14.92 -11.84 29.11
C PRO A 20 -16.00 -11.51 30.15
N GLY A 21 -17.27 -11.55 29.73
CA GLY A 21 -18.43 -11.32 30.59
C GLY A 21 -18.84 -9.84 30.75
N THR A 22 -17.92 -8.88 30.61
CA THR A 22 -18.22 -7.44 30.71
C THR A 22 -17.91 -6.64 29.46
N GLY A 23 -17.11 -7.21 28.56
CA GLY A 23 -16.68 -6.61 27.31
C GLY A 23 -17.76 -6.60 26.24
N CYS A 24 -17.44 -5.98 25.11
CA CYS A 24 -18.29 -5.94 23.93
C CYS A 24 -18.30 -7.33 23.27
N PRO A 25 -19.47 -7.92 22.98
CA PRO A 25 -19.55 -9.23 22.34
C PRO A 25 -18.86 -9.27 20.97
N TRP A 26 -18.97 -8.19 20.19
CA TRP A 26 -18.34 -8.10 18.88
C TRP A 26 -16.82 -8.09 19.01
N ASP A 27 -16.27 -7.25 19.90
CA ASP A 27 -14.82 -7.17 20.10
C ASP A 27 -14.26 -8.49 20.60
N LEU A 28 -14.98 -9.21 21.48
CA LEU A 28 -14.57 -10.52 22.01
C LEU A 28 -14.52 -11.62 20.95
N GLU A 29 -15.40 -11.58 19.95
CA GLU A 29 -15.48 -12.58 18.88
C GLU A 29 -14.33 -12.45 17.86
N GLN A 30 -13.70 -11.28 17.78
CA GLN A 30 -12.65 -11.03 16.78
C GLN A 30 -11.36 -11.80 17.06
N ASP A 31 -10.70 -12.19 15.96
CA ASP A 31 -9.38 -12.80 15.92
C ASP A 31 -8.41 -12.03 14.99
N PHE A 32 -7.17 -12.50 14.85
CA PHE A 32 -6.19 -11.85 13.99
C PHE A 32 -6.61 -11.78 12.52
N ALA A 33 -7.34 -12.78 12.02
CA ALA A 33 -7.75 -12.85 10.63
C ALA A 33 -8.95 -11.94 10.36
N SER A 34 -9.89 -11.83 11.30
CA SER A 34 -11.05 -10.95 11.17
C SER A 34 -10.69 -9.47 11.27
N ILE A 35 -9.64 -9.11 12.01
CA ILE A 35 -9.16 -7.71 12.14
C ILE A 35 -8.24 -7.27 10.99
N ALA A 36 -7.57 -8.21 10.31
CA ALA A 36 -6.60 -7.87 9.26
C ALA A 36 -7.17 -7.02 8.09
N PRO A 37 -8.41 -7.24 7.59
CA PRO A 37 -9.02 -6.38 6.58
C PRO A 37 -9.16 -4.93 7.04
N TYR A 38 -9.63 -4.70 8.27
CA TYR A 38 -9.77 -3.35 8.85
C TYR A 38 -8.43 -2.63 8.93
N THR A 39 -7.35 -3.35 9.29
CA THR A 39 -5.99 -2.77 9.27
C THR A 39 -5.57 -2.26 7.89
N LEU A 40 -6.01 -2.94 6.83
CA LEU A 40 -5.73 -2.52 5.46
C LEU A 40 -6.61 -1.32 5.07
N GLU A 41 -7.88 -1.33 5.45
CA GLU A 41 -8.83 -0.23 5.23
C GLU A 41 -8.32 1.07 5.87
N GLU A 42 -8.00 1.08 7.18
CA GLU A 42 -7.52 2.30 7.86
C GLU A 42 -6.20 2.81 7.25
N ALA A 43 -5.34 1.90 6.78
CA ALA A 43 -4.11 2.31 6.10
C ALA A 43 -4.39 3.03 4.76
N TYR A 44 -5.48 2.69 4.08
CA TYR A 44 -5.91 3.40 2.87
C TYR A 44 -6.62 4.71 3.19
N GLU A 45 -7.42 4.78 4.24
CA GLU A 45 -8.06 6.04 4.68
C GLU A 45 -7.00 7.08 5.11
N VAL A 46 -5.94 6.65 5.81
CA VAL A 46 -4.76 7.50 6.07
C VAL A 46 -4.14 8.02 4.76
N VAL A 47 -4.02 7.18 3.73
CA VAL A 47 -3.48 7.60 2.43
C VAL A 47 -4.42 8.59 1.73
N ASP A 48 -5.73 8.35 1.77
CA ASP A 48 -6.75 9.23 1.19
C ASP A 48 -6.74 10.61 1.87
N ALA A 49 -6.73 10.65 3.21
CA ALA A 49 -6.64 11.89 3.97
C ALA A 49 -5.37 12.71 3.62
N ILE A 50 -4.23 12.05 3.43
CA ILE A 50 -2.99 12.69 2.95
C ILE A 50 -3.15 13.23 1.53
N GLU A 51 -3.76 12.45 0.62
CA GLU A 51 -3.96 12.85 -0.77
C GLU A 51 -4.95 14.01 -0.91
N ARG A 52 -5.95 14.12 -0.02
CA ARG A 52 -6.85 15.27 0.10
C ARG A 52 -6.25 16.47 0.84
N GLY A 53 -5.16 16.27 1.59
CA GLY A 53 -4.57 17.31 2.43
C GLY A 53 -5.44 17.66 3.65
N ASP A 54 -6.26 16.73 4.11
CA ASP A 54 -7.16 16.93 5.25
C ASP A 54 -6.49 16.49 6.56
N LEU A 55 -5.96 17.46 7.31
CA LEU A 55 -5.27 17.18 8.58
C LEU A 55 -6.19 16.77 9.72
N ALA A 56 -7.48 17.14 9.66
CA ALA A 56 -8.43 16.77 10.69
C ALA A 56 -8.76 15.28 10.54
N ASP A 57 -9.07 14.87 9.32
CA ASP A 57 -9.33 13.47 8.98
C ASP A 57 -8.09 12.61 9.20
N LEU A 58 -6.92 13.06 8.74
CA LEU A 58 -5.67 12.33 8.94
C LEU A 58 -5.40 12.01 10.42
N ARG A 59 -5.74 12.92 11.34
CA ARG A 59 -5.57 12.67 12.77
C ARG A 59 -6.49 11.54 13.25
N ASP A 60 -7.73 11.53 12.78
CA ASP A 60 -8.74 10.57 13.19
C ASP A 60 -8.40 9.18 12.59
N GLU A 61 -8.04 9.11 11.31
CA GLU A 61 -7.59 7.88 10.63
C GLU A 61 -6.29 7.30 11.20
N LEU A 62 -5.34 8.15 11.62
CA LEU A 62 -4.16 7.68 12.35
C LEU A 62 -4.52 7.08 13.73
N GLY A 63 -5.60 7.57 14.33
CA GLY A 63 -6.18 7.01 15.56
C GLY A 63 -6.76 5.62 15.33
N ASP A 64 -7.50 5.43 14.24
CA ASP A 64 -8.11 4.15 13.89
C ASP A 64 -7.05 3.13 13.46
N LEU A 65 -6.03 3.55 12.69
CA LEU A 65 -4.89 2.67 12.41
C LEU A 65 -4.12 2.28 13.70
N LEU A 66 -3.97 3.19 14.66
CA LEU A 66 -3.38 2.90 15.96
C LEU A 66 -4.25 1.93 16.78
N LEU A 67 -5.58 2.06 16.72
CA LEU A 67 -6.52 1.14 17.34
C LEU A 67 -6.27 -0.30 16.86
N GLN A 68 -6.05 -0.52 15.56
CA GLN A 68 -5.78 -1.86 15.02
C GLN A 68 -4.51 -2.48 15.62
N VAL A 69 -3.45 -1.68 15.84
CA VAL A 69 -2.21 -2.15 16.50
C VAL A 69 -2.48 -2.56 17.95
N VAL A 70 -3.25 -1.75 18.69
CA VAL A 70 -3.62 -2.05 20.08
C VAL A 70 -4.52 -3.29 20.16
N PHE A 71 -5.45 -3.46 19.21
CA PHE A 71 -6.34 -4.60 19.13
C PHE A 71 -5.53 -5.91 18.95
N HIS A 72 -4.63 -5.97 17.96
CA HIS A 72 -3.77 -7.13 17.75
C HIS A 72 -2.85 -7.41 18.94
N ALA A 73 -2.27 -6.37 19.54
CA ALA A 73 -1.43 -6.52 20.74
C ALA A 73 -2.23 -7.09 21.92
N ARG A 74 -3.50 -6.69 22.07
CA ARG A 74 -4.37 -7.21 23.12
C ARG A 74 -4.69 -8.70 22.90
N MET A 75 -5.02 -9.10 21.67
CA MET A 75 -5.24 -10.51 21.32
C MET A 75 -3.99 -11.38 21.54
N ALA A 76 -2.80 -10.84 21.25
CA ALA A 76 -1.54 -11.53 21.51
C ALA A 76 -1.26 -11.69 23.00
N GLU A 77 -1.59 -10.67 23.80
CA GLU A 77 -1.43 -10.69 25.26
C GLU A 77 -2.35 -11.74 25.89
N GLU A 78 -3.60 -11.84 25.42
CA GLU A 78 -4.57 -12.86 25.84
C GLU A 78 -4.06 -14.29 25.59
N GLN A 79 -3.22 -14.48 24.57
CA GLN A 79 -2.57 -15.76 24.25
C GLN A 79 -1.22 -15.95 24.95
N GLY A 80 -0.77 -14.99 25.75
CA GLY A 80 0.53 -15.00 26.42
C GLY A 80 1.72 -14.91 25.45
N ALA A 81 1.51 -14.39 24.23
CA ALA A 81 2.54 -14.33 23.20
C ALA A 81 3.42 -13.08 23.33
N PHE A 82 2.80 -11.89 23.37
CA PHE A 82 3.44 -10.59 23.60
C PHE A 82 2.38 -9.55 23.94
N ALA A 83 2.79 -8.41 24.51
CA ALA A 83 1.92 -7.28 24.83
C ALA A 83 2.32 -6.02 24.05
N PHE A 84 1.52 -4.96 24.15
CA PHE A 84 1.78 -3.69 23.48
C PHE A 84 3.18 -3.10 23.76
N PRO A 85 3.74 -3.14 24.99
CA PRO A 85 5.11 -2.68 25.25
C PRO A 85 6.17 -3.41 24.43
N ASP A 86 5.99 -4.71 24.15
CA ASP A 86 6.92 -5.49 23.33
C ASP A 86 6.93 -5.01 21.87
N VAL A 87 5.77 -4.59 21.35
CA VAL A 87 5.64 -3.99 20.01
C VAL A 87 6.43 -2.67 19.97
N VAL A 88 6.27 -1.82 20.98
CA VAL A 88 6.98 -0.53 21.11
C VAL A 88 8.49 -0.76 21.24
N GLU A 89 8.92 -1.72 22.07
CA GLU A 89 10.33 -2.08 22.22
C GLU A 89 10.92 -2.58 20.89
N ALA A 90 10.20 -3.45 20.18
CA ALA A 90 10.65 -4.00 18.91
C ALA A 90 10.86 -2.92 17.84
N ILE A 91 9.95 -1.95 17.71
CA ILE A 91 10.10 -0.85 16.75
C ILE A 91 11.17 0.16 17.17
N THR A 92 11.25 0.52 18.45
CA THR A 92 12.24 1.48 18.94
C THR A 92 13.66 0.93 18.83
N ARG A 93 13.89 -0.32 19.22
CA ARG A 93 15.18 -1.03 19.02
C ARG A 93 15.60 -1.03 17.55
N LYS A 94 14.66 -1.32 16.65
CA LYS A 94 14.89 -1.32 15.19
C LYS A 94 15.22 0.08 14.67
N LEU A 95 14.49 1.11 15.09
CA LEU A 95 14.73 2.49 14.67
C LEU A 95 16.10 2.99 15.16
N ILE A 96 16.46 2.72 16.42
CA ILE A 96 17.77 3.08 16.96
C ILE A 96 18.89 2.39 16.17
N ARG A 97 18.78 1.08 15.95
CA ARG A 97 19.79 0.32 15.20
C ARG A 97 19.96 0.83 13.77
N ARG A 98 18.86 1.17 13.10
CA ARG A 98 18.86 1.62 11.69
C ARG A 98 19.27 3.07 11.48
N HIS A 99 19.39 3.86 12.55
CA HIS A 99 19.82 5.27 12.49
C HIS A 99 21.01 5.52 13.42
N PRO A 100 22.16 4.84 13.22
CA PRO A 100 23.35 5.07 14.03
C PRO A 100 23.92 6.49 13.83
N HIS A 101 23.49 7.19 12.77
CA HIS A 101 23.82 8.59 12.52
C HIS A 101 22.97 9.58 13.33
N VAL A 102 21.83 9.14 13.88
CA VAL A 102 20.99 9.95 14.77
C VAL A 102 21.24 9.58 16.24
N PHE A 103 21.38 8.29 16.53
CA PHE A 103 21.43 7.75 17.90
C PHE A 103 22.78 7.14 18.31
N GLY A 104 23.76 7.14 17.41
CA GLY A 104 25.10 6.59 17.63
C GLY A 104 26.19 7.62 17.35
N ASN A 105 27.35 7.15 16.92
CA ASN A 105 28.57 7.97 16.74
C ASN A 105 28.95 8.20 15.27
N THR A 106 28.04 7.98 14.32
CA THR A 106 28.33 8.12 12.87
C THR A 106 27.83 9.48 12.37
N GLU A 107 28.68 10.50 12.37
CA GLU A 107 28.29 11.84 11.90
C GLU A 107 28.49 11.99 10.37
N ASP A 108 27.76 12.92 9.77
CA ASP A 108 27.92 13.42 8.39
C ASP A 108 27.76 12.40 7.24
N LEU A 109 26.67 11.64 7.22
CA LEU A 109 26.30 10.83 6.05
C LEU A 109 25.41 11.61 5.07
N SER A 110 25.70 11.50 3.78
CA SER A 110 24.79 11.94 2.72
C SER A 110 23.52 11.08 2.68
N PRO A 111 22.41 11.58 2.09
CA PRO A 111 21.17 10.80 1.95
C PRO A 111 21.36 9.44 1.26
N GLU A 112 22.29 9.35 0.30
CA GLU A 112 22.60 8.11 -0.41
C GLU A 112 23.36 7.12 0.48
N GLU A 113 24.32 7.60 1.26
CA GLU A 113 25.03 6.78 2.25
C GLU A 113 24.11 6.27 3.35
N VAL A 114 23.17 7.11 3.82
CA VAL A 114 22.13 6.69 4.77
C VAL A 114 21.28 5.56 4.17
N LYS A 115 20.87 5.68 2.91
CA LYS A 115 20.09 4.65 2.21
C LYS A 115 20.86 3.33 2.09
N ASN A 116 22.14 3.38 1.73
CA ASN A 116 22.99 2.20 1.61
C ASN A 116 23.22 1.51 2.96
N LEU A 117 23.47 2.30 4.00
CA LEU A 117 23.58 1.80 5.38
C LEU A 117 22.29 1.13 5.83
N TRP A 118 21.14 1.73 5.53
CA TRP A 118 19.83 1.18 5.86
C TRP A 118 19.57 -0.17 5.20
N ASP A 119 19.92 -0.30 3.91
CA ASP A 119 19.79 -1.55 3.16
C ASP A 119 20.74 -2.64 3.68
N SER A 120 21.96 -2.29 4.10
CA SER A 120 22.91 -3.20 4.74
C SER A 120 22.38 -3.73 6.08
N ILE A 121 21.98 -2.84 6.99
CA ILE A 121 21.44 -3.20 8.31
C ILE A 121 20.19 -4.09 8.18
N LYS A 122 19.29 -3.78 7.24
CA LYS A 122 18.12 -4.61 6.96
C LYS A 122 18.48 -6.03 6.52
N SER A 123 19.53 -6.17 5.71
CA SER A 123 19.99 -7.48 5.25
C SER A 123 20.49 -8.33 6.42
N GLU A 124 21.27 -7.72 7.31
CA GLU A 124 21.75 -8.36 8.55
C GLU A 124 20.59 -8.78 9.46
N GLU A 125 19.64 -7.89 9.74
CA GLU A 125 18.46 -8.20 10.57
C GLU A 125 17.64 -9.37 10.00
N LYS A 126 17.53 -9.46 8.66
CA LYS A 126 16.83 -10.56 8.00
C LYS A 126 17.60 -11.88 8.16
N ALA A 127 18.93 -11.85 8.07
CA ALA A 127 19.78 -13.01 8.30
C ALA A 127 19.73 -13.48 9.76
N GLU A 128 19.81 -12.55 10.73
CA GLU A 128 19.69 -12.84 12.16
C GLU A 128 18.33 -13.48 12.49
N ARG A 129 17.23 -12.92 11.97
CA ARG A 129 15.88 -13.48 12.16
C ARG A 129 15.74 -14.88 11.57
N ARG A 130 16.29 -15.11 10.37
CA ARG A 130 16.30 -16.44 9.75
C ARG A 130 17.06 -17.43 10.62
N ALA A 131 18.25 -17.08 11.09
CA ALA A 131 19.06 -17.93 11.96
C ALA A 131 18.36 -18.22 13.31
N ALA A 132 17.65 -17.24 13.87
CA ALA A 132 16.87 -17.43 15.10
C ALA A 132 15.69 -18.39 14.90
N ARG A 133 14.94 -18.25 13.79
CA ARG A 133 13.83 -19.16 13.43
C ARG A 133 14.32 -20.58 13.14
N GLU A 134 15.43 -20.72 12.42
CA GLU A 134 16.07 -22.02 12.15
C GLU A 134 16.48 -22.74 13.44
N LYS A 135 17.05 -22.01 14.42
CA LYS A 135 17.37 -22.56 15.75
C LYS A 135 16.14 -23.04 16.53
N LEU A 136 14.98 -22.44 16.28
CA LEU A 136 13.69 -22.82 16.87
C LEU A 136 12.98 -23.94 16.09
N GLY A 137 13.61 -24.50 15.05
CA GLY A 137 13.00 -25.52 14.19
C GLY A 137 11.87 -24.98 13.29
N GLN A 138 11.73 -23.66 13.19
CA GLN A 138 10.73 -23.00 12.35
C GLN A 138 11.36 -22.74 10.97
N LEU A 139 11.19 -23.69 10.06
CA LEU A 139 11.59 -23.51 8.66
C LEU A 139 10.80 -22.36 8.03
N PRO A 140 11.39 -21.61 7.07
CA PRO A 140 10.65 -20.59 6.34
C PRO A 140 9.41 -21.23 5.69
N GLU A 141 8.25 -20.60 5.86
CA GLU A 141 7.07 -20.96 5.09
C GLU A 141 7.36 -20.84 3.58
N ALA A 142 6.63 -21.57 2.75
CA ALA A 142 6.87 -21.61 1.29
C ALA A 142 6.92 -20.20 0.65
N HIS A 143 6.17 -19.23 1.18
CA HIS A 143 6.13 -17.85 0.70
C HIS A 143 7.35 -17.00 1.14
N GLU A 144 8.10 -17.44 2.16
CA GLU A 144 9.39 -16.86 2.59
C GLU A 144 10.60 -17.54 1.92
N ALA A 145 10.39 -18.68 1.26
CA ALA A 145 11.42 -19.42 0.56
C ALA A 145 11.86 -18.73 -0.74
N GLY A 146 13.13 -18.97 -1.14
CA GLY A 146 13.70 -18.46 -2.38
C GLY A 146 14.13 -16.99 -2.37
N PHE A 147 14.73 -16.54 -3.47
CA PHE A 147 15.29 -15.20 -3.59
C PHE A 147 14.21 -14.11 -3.47
N LEU A 148 13.01 -14.34 -4.03
CA LEU A 148 11.89 -13.40 -3.96
C LEU A 148 11.12 -13.45 -2.63
N GLY A 149 11.41 -14.41 -1.75
CA GLY A 149 10.75 -14.60 -0.46
C GLY A 149 10.77 -13.38 0.49
N GLY A 150 9.65 -13.18 1.20
CA GLY A 150 9.43 -12.07 2.13
C GLY A 150 8.90 -10.78 1.48
N ILE A 151 8.40 -10.84 0.25
CA ILE A 151 7.50 -9.81 -0.30
C ILE A 151 6.08 -10.26 0.05
N PRO A 152 5.32 -9.53 0.88
CA PRO A 152 3.99 -9.94 1.28
C PRO A 152 3.06 -10.15 0.08
N THR A 153 2.22 -11.18 0.16
CA THR A 153 1.23 -11.53 -0.87
C THR A 153 0.00 -10.62 -0.81
N ALA A 154 -0.34 -10.10 0.37
CA ALA A 154 -1.45 -9.18 0.60
C ALA A 154 -1.19 -7.75 0.10
N LEU A 155 -0.01 -7.45 -0.46
CA LEU A 155 0.23 -6.15 -1.08
C LEU A 155 -0.64 -5.98 -2.33
N PRO A 156 -1.05 -4.74 -2.63
CA PRO A 156 -1.66 -4.42 -3.92
C PRO A 156 -0.83 -4.91 -5.09
N ALA A 157 -1.51 -5.37 -6.14
CA ALA A 157 -0.87 -6.07 -7.25
C ALA A 157 0.27 -5.26 -7.89
N LEU A 158 0.06 -3.97 -8.15
CA LEU A 158 1.08 -3.11 -8.76
C LEU A 158 2.25 -2.86 -7.79
N THR A 159 1.94 -2.52 -6.54
CA THR A 159 2.97 -2.40 -5.48
C THR A 159 3.81 -3.68 -5.35
N ARG A 160 3.17 -4.84 -5.40
CA ARG A 160 3.82 -6.15 -5.31
C ARG A 160 4.71 -6.41 -6.52
N ALA A 161 4.21 -6.15 -7.73
CA ALA A 161 4.98 -6.26 -8.97
C ALA A 161 6.22 -5.34 -8.98
N GLN A 162 6.10 -4.09 -8.51
CA GLN A 162 7.26 -3.20 -8.36
C GLN A 162 8.29 -3.76 -7.37
N LYS A 163 7.85 -4.33 -6.24
CA LYS A 163 8.78 -4.94 -5.28
C LYS A 163 9.44 -6.21 -5.81
N LEU A 164 8.72 -7.02 -6.57
CA LEU A 164 9.26 -8.22 -7.21
C LEU A 164 10.36 -7.86 -8.20
N THR A 165 10.06 -6.95 -9.13
CA THR A 165 11.01 -6.47 -10.15
C THR A 165 12.20 -5.74 -9.53
N ALA A 166 11.98 -4.85 -8.56
CA ALA A 166 13.06 -4.17 -7.85
C ALA A 166 13.99 -5.15 -7.12
N LYS A 167 13.46 -6.26 -6.60
CA LYS A 167 14.26 -7.28 -5.94
C LYS A 167 15.05 -8.12 -6.94
N ALA A 168 14.44 -8.52 -8.05
CA ALA A 168 15.11 -9.22 -9.14
C ALA A 168 16.26 -8.38 -9.73
N ALA A 169 16.06 -7.06 -9.87
CA ALA A 169 17.09 -6.14 -10.31
C ALA A 169 18.36 -6.14 -9.44
N LYS A 170 18.25 -6.44 -8.14
CA LYS A 170 19.42 -6.52 -7.23
C LYS A 170 20.43 -7.60 -7.62
N VAL A 171 20.04 -8.60 -8.41
CA VAL A 171 20.94 -9.65 -8.94
C VAL A 171 21.21 -9.49 -10.43
N GLY A 172 20.91 -8.31 -11.00
CA GLY A 172 21.12 -8.02 -12.41
C GLY A 172 20.03 -8.55 -13.34
N PHE A 173 18.91 -9.06 -12.80
CA PHE A 173 17.73 -9.38 -13.61
C PHE A 173 16.89 -8.11 -13.82
N ASP A 174 17.40 -7.22 -14.67
CA ASP A 174 16.75 -5.97 -15.05
C ASP A 174 17.15 -5.58 -16.48
N TRP A 175 16.30 -4.78 -17.12
CA TRP A 175 16.65 -4.11 -18.37
C TRP A 175 17.59 -2.94 -18.08
N PRO A 176 18.65 -2.73 -18.88
CA PRO A 176 19.52 -1.57 -18.75
C PRO A 176 18.81 -0.22 -18.94
N GLU A 177 17.90 -0.15 -19.92
CA GLU A 177 17.29 1.11 -20.35
C GLU A 177 15.76 1.01 -20.44
N ALA A 178 15.07 2.10 -20.15
CA ALA A 178 13.60 2.17 -20.17
C ALA A 178 13.01 1.82 -21.54
N VAL A 179 13.73 2.10 -22.64
CA VAL A 179 13.29 1.78 -24.01
C VAL A 179 13.03 0.29 -24.21
N GLN A 180 13.83 -0.57 -23.58
CA GLN A 180 13.68 -2.02 -23.70
C GLN A 180 12.43 -2.52 -22.97
N VAL A 181 12.02 -1.82 -21.91
CA VAL A 181 10.75 -2.09 -21.22
C VAL A 181 9.57 -1.62 -22.07
N ILE A 182 9.71 -0.52 -22.80
CA ILE A 182 8.70 -0.06 -23.77
C ILE A 182 8.54 -1.08 -24.90
N ASP A 183 9.64 -1.61 -25.44
CA ASP A 183 9.60 -2.66 -26.45
C ASP A 183 8.86 -3.90 -25.93
N LYS A 184 9.11 -4.31 -24.68
CA LYS A 184 8.37 -5.41 -24.05
C LYS A 184 6.89 -5.09 -23.89
N ILE A 185 6.51 -3.87 -23.51
CA ILE A 185 5.09 -3.47 -23.46
C ILE A 185 4.41 -3.59 -24.83
N HIS A 186 5.13 -3.27 -25.92
CA HIS A 186 4.60 -3.46 -27.26
C HIS A 186 4.41 -4.95 -27.60
N GLU A 187 5.35 -5.81 -27.21
CA GLU A 187 5.23 -7.28 -27.35
C GLU A 187 4.00 -7.81 -26.61
N GLU A 188 3.85 -7.50 -25.31
CA GLU A 188 2.70 -7.93 -24.49
C GLU A 188 1.36 -7.45 -25.08
N LEU A 189 1.33 -6.24 -25.64
CA LEU A 189 0.13 -5.70 -26.28
C LEU A 189 -0.25 -6.48 -27.55
N GLU A 190 0.72 -6.97 -28.32
CA GLU A 190 0.45 -7.85 -29.45
C GLU A 190 -0.02 -9.24 -28.97
N GLU A 191 0.54 -9.78 -27.89
CA GLU A 191 0.10 -11.05 -27.30
C GLU A 191 -1.37 -10.97 -26.82
N VAL A 192 -1.77 -9.87 -26.18
CA VAL A 192 -3.19 -9.61 -25.83
C VAL A 192 -4.08 -9.62 -27.08
N LYS A 193 -3.65 -8.98 -28.18
CA LYS A 193 -4.42 -8.96 -29.43
C LYS A 193 -4.55 -10.36 -30.04
N GLU A 194 -3.48 -11.13 -30.06
CA GLU A 194 -3.50 -12.52 -30.54
C GLU A 194 -4.43 -13.40 -29.68
N ALA A 195 -4.32 -13.32 -28.36
CA ALA A 195 -5.17 -14.05 -27.43
C ALA A 195 -6.65 -13.68 -27.61
N SER A 196 -6.95 -12.39 -27.79
CA SER A 196 -8.32 -11.90 -28.01
C SER A 196 -8.99 -12.48 -29.25
N SER A 197 -8.19 -12.76 -30.30
CA SER A 197 -8.67 -13.37 -31.55
C SER A 197 -9.04 -14.84 -31.40
N SER A 198 -8.48 -15.53 -30.38
CA SER A 198 -8.74 -16.94 -30.10
C SER A 198 -9.92 -17.20 -29.17
N GLY A 199 -10.39 -16.18 -28.43
CA GLY A 199 -11.50 -16.28 -27.47
C GLY A 199 -11.18 -17.07 -26.19
N ALA A 200 -9.92 -17.48 -25.98
CA ALA A 200 -9.48 -18.19 -24.77
C ALA A 200 -9.33 -17.19 -23.61
N ARG A 201 -10.41 -17.05 -22.81
CA ARG A 201 -10.48 -16.09 -21.70
C ARG A 201 -9.28 -16.17 -20.75
N ASP A 202 -8.90 -17.38 -20.34
CA ASP A 202 -7.78 -17.59 -19.41
C ASP A 202 -6.48 -17.05 -20.00
N ARG A 203 -6.24 -17.28 -21.29
CA ARG A 203 -5.07 -16.74 -21.99
C ARG A 203 -5.12 -15.21 -22.06
N ILE A 204 -6.28 -14.63 -22.38
CA ILE A 204 -6.44 -13.16 -22.40
C ILE A 204 -6.13 -12.56 -21.02
N GLU A 205 -6.55 -13.22 -19.94
CA GLU A 205 -6.25 -12.80 -18.57
C GLU A 205 -4.74 -12.85 -18.29
N ASP A 206 -4.06 -13.94 -18.69
CA ASP A 206 -2.61 -14.08 -18.57
C ASP A 206 -1.85 -12.95 -19.29
N GLU A 207 -2.14 -12.70 -20.58
CA GLU A 207 -1.43 -11.67 -21.36
C GLU A 207 -1.72 -10.24 -20.81
N ILE A 208 -2.95 -9.98 -20.31
CA ILE A 208 -3.26 -8.70 -19.64
C ILE A 208 -2.43 -8.56 -18.36
N GLY A 209 -2.25 -9.64 -17.61
CA GLY A 209 -1.39 -9.69 -16.43
C GLY A 209 0.06 -9.30 -16.75
N ASP A 210 0.62 -9.88 -17.80
CA ASP A 210 2.00 -9.61 -18.23
C ASP A 210 2.18 -8.19 -18.79
N LEU A 211 1.17 -7.65 -19.49
CA LEU A 211 1.12 -6.24 -19.89
C LEU A 211 1.13 -5.30 -18.67
N LEU A 212 0.28 -5.55 -17.67
CA LEU A 212 0.24 -4.75 -16.43
C LEU A 212 1.55 -4.85 -15.64
N PHE A 213 2.17 -6.03 -15.62
CA PHE A 213 3.48 -6.25 -15.01
C PHE A 213 4.58 -5.44 -15.71
N SER A 214 4.58 -5.44 -17.05
CA SER A 214 5.52 -4.67 -17.88
C SER A 214 5.35 -3.15 -17.72
N VAL A 215 4.11 -2.65 -17.71
CA VAL A 215 3.80 -1.23 -17.42
C VAL A 215 4.26 -0.85 -16.01
N THR A 216 4.06 -1.73 -15.03
CA THR A 216 4.53 -1.53 -13.66
C THR A 216 6.06 -1.43 -13.59
N ASN A 217 6.75 -2.26 -14.38
CA ASN A 217 8.19 -2.23 -14.47
C ASN A 217 8.73 -0.95 -15.15
N LEU A 218 8.00 -0.43 -16.14
CA LEU A 218 8.32 0.86 -16.77
C LEU A 218 8.20 2.00 -15.75
N ALA A 219 7.15 2.02 -14.94
CA ALA A 219 7.00 3.01 -13.88
C ALA A 219 8.18 2.97 -12.90
N ARG A 220 8.64 1.76 -12.52
CA ARG A 220 9.83 1.59 -11.66
C ARG A 220 11.09 2.17 -12.30
N HIS A 221 11.30 1.98 -13.60
CA HIS A 221 12.42 2.55 -14.36
C HIS A 221 12.45 4.08 -14.31
N PHE A 222 11.28 4.72 -14.30
CA PHE A 222 11.14 6.18 -14.12
C PHE A 222 11.14 6.64 -12.65
N GLY A 223 11.32 5.74 -11.68
CA GLY A 223 11.22 6.07 -10.25
C GLY A 223 9.80 6.45 -9.81
N ILE A 224 8.79 6.02 -10.54
CA ILE A 224 7.37 6.30 -10.28
C ILE A 224 6.75 5.12 -9.51
N ASP A 225 6.05 5.43 -8.43
CA ASP A 225 5.18 4.47 -7.74
C ASP A 225 3.93 4.21 -8.60
N SER A 226 3.79 2.98 -9.12
CA SER A 226 2.75 2.64 -10.09
C SER A 226 1.36 2.62 -9.47
N GLU A 227 1.25 2.20 -8.21
CA GLU A 227 -0.01 2.19 -7.46
C GLU A 227 -0.54 3.61 -7.28
N ARG A 228 0.32 4.52 -6.80
CA ARG A 228 0.00 5.94 -6.66
C ARG A 228 -0.31 6.59 -8.01
N ALA A 229 0.41 6.24 -9.07
CA ALA A 229 0.15 6.77 -10.40
C ALA A 229 -1.25 6.39 -10.92
N LEU A 230 -1.68 5.15 -10.66
CA LEU A 230 -3.02 4.70 -11.02
C LEU A 230 -4.08 5.36 -10.13
N ARG A 231 -3.90 5.44 -8.80
CA ARG A 231 -4.83 6.17 -7.91
C ARG A 231 -5.04 7.62 -8.35
N ARG A 232 -3.97 8.34 -8.70
CA ARG A 232 -4.06 9.70 -9.25
C ARG A 232 -4.85 9.76 -10.56
N THR A 233 -4.80 8.71 -11.37
CA THR A 233 -5.57 8.61 -12.61
C THR A 233 -7.05 8.31 -12.34
N ASN A 234 -7.36 7.45 -11.37
CA ASN A 234 -8.73 7.17 -10.94
C ASN A 234 -9.40 8.42 -10.36
N ALA A 235 -8.74 9.13 -9.44
CA ALA A 235 -9.26 10.39 -8.89
C ALA A 235 -9.52 11.45 -9.97
N LYS A 236 -8.69 11.48 -11.03
CA LYS A 236 -8.90 12.36 -12.19
C LYS A 236 -10.08 11.91 -13.04
N PHE A 237 -10.28 10.60 -13.21
CA PHE A 237 -11.45 10.07 -13.90
C PHE A 237 -12.74 10.43 -13.15
N GLU A 238 -12.78 10.22 -11.83
CA GLU A 238 -13.92 10.53 -10.98
C GLU A 238 -14.30 12.02 -11.03
N ARG A 239 -13.33 12.93 -10.88
CA ARG A 239 -13.60 14.37 -10.98
C ARG A 239 -14.21 14.77 -12.31
N ARG A 240 -13.70 14.21 -13.41
CA ARG A 240 -14.20 14.50 -14.76
C ARG A 240 -15.58 13.92 -14.99
N PHE A 241 -15.80 12.69 -14.54
CA PHE A 241 -17.10 12.06 -14.65
C PHE A 241 -18.17 12.80 -13.82
N LYS A 242 -17.81 13.24 -12.60
CA LYS A 242 -18.66 14.13 -11.80
C LYS A 242 -18.97 15.45 -12.48
N ALA A 243 -18.03 16.02 -13.22
CA ALA A 243 -18.30 17.24 -14.01
C ALA A 243 -19.31 16.99 -15.13
N ILE A 244 -19.30 15.80 -15.76
CA ILE A 244 -20.33 15.39 -16.73
C ILE A 244 -21.69 15.31 -16.04
N GLU A 245 -21.77 14.64 -14.88
CA GLU A 245 -23.00 14.52 -14.09
C GLU A 245 -23.59 15.89 -13.73
N LEU A 246 -22.75 16.82 -13.27
CA LEU A 246 -23.17 18.17 -12.94
C LEU A 246 -23.67 18.94 -14.17
N ALA A 247 -22.95 18.86 -15.30
CA ALA A 247 -23.32 19.56 -16.53
C ALA A 247 -24.63 19.04 -17.14
N LEU A 248 -24.92 17.74 -17.01
CA LEU A 248 -26.21 17.16 -17.39
C LEU A 248 -27.31 17.56 -16.40
N GLY A 249 -27.00 17.56 -15.10
CA GLY A 249 -27.92 17.99 -14.05
C GLY A 249 -28.35 19.46 -14.18
N GLU A 250 -27.47 20.35 -14.65
CA GLU A 250 -27.81 21.75 -14.99
C GLU A 250 -28.84 21.87 -16.12
N GLN A 251 -29.03 20.80 -16.90
CA GLN A 251 -30.00 20.70 -17.99
C GLN A 251 -31.21 19.84 -17.61
N ASP A 252 -31.38 19.51 -16.31
CA ASP A 252 -32.39 18.58 -15.80
C ASP A 252 -32.37 17.21 -16.49
N ARG A 253 -31.19 16.75 -16.95
CA ARG A 253 -30.97 15.47 -17.62
C ARG A 253 -30.13 14.52 -16.77
N SER A 254 -30.34 13.22 -16.96
CA SER A 254 -29.54 12.18 -16.32
C SER A 254 -28.51 11.54 -17.27
N LEU A 255 -27.59 10.75 -16.71
CA LEU A 255 -26.56 10.02 -17.47
C LEU A 255 -27.16 9.01 -18.45
N ASP A 256 -28.25 8.34 -18.08
CA ASP A 256 -28.92 7.35 -18.95
C ASP A 256 -29.60 7.98 -20.18
N GLU A 257 -29.82 9.29 -20.14
CA GLU A 257 -30.38 10.07 -21.25
C GLU A 257 -29.31 10.70 -22.15
N ALA A 258 -28.03 10.57 -21.81
CA ALA A 258 -26.92 11.12 -22.58
C ALA A 258 -26.31 10.08 -23.52
N SER A 259 -26.00 10.51 -24.74
CA SER A 259 -25.23 9.70 -25.69
C SER A 259 -23.74 9.65 -25.31
N LEU A 260 -23.02 8.64 -25.81
CA LEU A 260 -21.57 8.55 -25.61
C LEU A 260 -20.85 9.77 -26.19
N GLU A 261 -21.31 10.24 -27.35
CA GLU A 261 -20.78 11.43 -28.01
C GLU A 261 -20.96 12.68 -27.13
N GLU A 262 -22.13 12.88 -26.55
CA GLU A 262 -22.37 13.99 -25.60
C GLU A 262 -21.48 13.86 -24.35
N MET A 263 -21.35 12.65 -23.78
CA MET A 263 -20.48 12.43 -22.62
C MET A 263 -19.01 12.72 -22.94
N GLU A 264 -18.53 12.38 -24.15
CA GLU A 264 -17.18 12.69 -24.60
C GLU A 264 -16.97 14.20 -24.78
N GLU A 265 -17.95 14.92 -25.33
CA GLU A 265 -17.90 16.38 -25.43
C GLU A 265 -17.79 17.05 -24.05
N LEU A 266 -18.63 16.62 -23.10
CA LEU A 266 -18.59 17.09 -21.72
C LEU A 266 -17.28 16.70 -21.01
N TRP A 267 -16.75 15.50 -21.28
CA TRP A 267 -15.46 15.04 -20.77
C TRP A 267 -14.31 15.92 -21.26
N VAL A 268 -14.29 16.24 -22.56
CA VAL A 268 -13.28 17.13 -23.17
C VAL A 268 -13.39 18.54 -22.58
N ALA A 269 -14.61 19.05 -22.38
CA ALA A 269 -14.83 20.33 -21.70
C ALA A 269 -14.28 20.32 -20.27
N ALA A 270 -14.58 19.30 -19.47
CA ALA A 270 -14.06 19.15 -18.11
C ALA A 270 -12.51 19.12 -18.08
N LYS A 271 -11.88 18.45 -19.05
CA LYS A 271 -10.42 18.39 -19.20
C LYS A 271 -9.79 19.76 -19.51
N LEU A 272 -10.49 20.65 -20.22
CA LEU A 272 -10.01 22.00 -20.51
C LEU A 272 -10.05 22.87 -19.24
N THR A 273 -11.14 22.80 -18.47
CA THR A 273 -11.29 23.55 -17.22
C THR A 273 -10.24 23.14 -16.17
N GLU A 274 -9.85 21.87 -16.08
CA GLU A 274 -8.77 21.41 -15.18
C GLU A 274 -7.36 21.90 -15.59
N ARG A 275 -7.16 22.26 -16.87
CA ARG A 275 -5.86 22.70 -17.39
C ARG A 275 -5.62 24.19 -17.21
N GLU A 276 -6.68 24.98 -17.02
CA GLU A 276 -6.56 26.37 -16.62
C GLU A 276 -6.32 26.40 -15.11
N PRO A 277 -5.14 26.82 -14.63
CA PRO A 277 -4.96 27.03 -13.21
C PRO A 277 -5.92 28.17 -12.82
N GLY A 278 -6.90 27.86 -11.96
CA GLY A 278 -7.69 28.90 -11.31
C GLY A 278 -6.76 29.93 -10.65
N PRO A 279 -7.18 31.21 -10.57
CA PRO A 279 -6.36 32.25 -9.98
C PRO A 279 -5.96 31.82 -8.57
N SER A 280 -4.66 31.83 -8.28
CA SER A 280 -4.11 31.55 -6.96
C SER A 280 -4.71 32.56 -5.98
N SER A 281 -5.59 32.10 -5.10
CA SER A 281 -6.13 32.87 -3.98
C SER A 281 -5.52 32.39 -2.67
#